data_AF-A0A8J7N365-F1
#
_entry.id   AF-A0A8J7N365-F1
#
_cell.length_a   1.000
_cell.length_b   1.000
_cell.length_c   1.000
_cell.angle_alpha   90.00
_cell.angle_beta   90.00
_cell.angle_gamma   90.00
#
_symmetry.space_group_name_H-M   'P 1'
#
loop_
_entity.id
_entity.type
_entity.pdbx_description
1 polymer ?
#
loop_
_entity_poly.entity_id
_entity_poly.type
_entity_poly.pdbx_seq_one_letter_code
_entity_poly.pdbx_strand_id
1 'polypeptide(L)'
;MPALAKGLGRVLDLCGAVAALLVLAMTALIVADVALRNLFNFTLPASVELTEYAMFFASAFAAPWLLRRGQHIRVDIVVVRAPPRVGWIMEIACDLIGLALSLLMTWYGFAMVLRSWRGGTLVVKNLVFEEWYILWPLPVMFLLLAVEFVFRLRRVLAGPRQARREGGSV
;
A
#
# COMPACT_ATOMS: atom_id res chain seq x y z
N MET A 1 -10.25 -19.56 -12.52
CA MET A 1 -10.16 -19.22 -11.07
C MET A 1 -10.90 -17.91 -10.74
N PRO A 2 -12.21 -17.79 -11.01
CA PRO A 2 -12.95 -16.54 -10.72
C PRO A 2 -13.24 -16.33 -9.23
N ALA A 3 -13.32 -17.41 -8.43
CA ALA A 3 -13.61 -17.33 -7.00
C ALA A 3 -12.46 -16.69 -6.20
N LEU A 4 -11.20 -17.08 -6.48
CA LEU A 4 -10.01 -16.52 -5.83
C LEU A 4 -9.81 -15.03 -6.14
N ALA A 5 -10.06 -14.62 -7.39
CA ALA A 5 -9.97 -13.22 -7.79
C ALA A 5 -11.06 -12.34 -7.12
N LYS A 6 -12.27 -12.89 -6.92
CA LYS A 6 -13.35 -12.22 -6.17
C LYS A 6 -13.00 -12.10 -4.68
N GLY A 7 -12.43 -13.14 -4.09
CA GLY A 7 -11.99 -13.15 -2.69
C GLY A 7 -10.90 -12.10 -2.43
N LEU A 8 -9.84 -12.11 -3.23
CA LEU A 8 -8.78 -11.10 -3.16
C LEU A 8 -9.33 -9.68 -3.37
N GLY A 9 -10.27 -9.53 -4.31
CA GLY A 9 -10.94 -8.25 -4.54
C GLY A 9 -11.61 -7.68 -3.30
N ARG A 10 -12.36 -8.50 -2.55
CA ARG A 10 -13.00 -8.07 -1.30
C ARG A 10 -11.99 -7.67 -0.23
N VAL A 11 -10.89 -8.42 -0.10
CA VAL A 11 -9.81 -8.08 0.85
C VAL A 11 -9.21 -6.73 0.50
N LEU A 12 -8.93 -6.49 -0.77
CA LEU A 12 -8.38 -5.22 -1.23
C LEU A 12 -9.36 -4.06 -1.03
N ASP A 13 -10.65 -4.26 -1.29
CA ASP A 13 -11.69 -3.24 -1.05
C ASP A 13 -11.82 -2.91 0.44
N LEU A 14 -11.68 -3.91 1.33
CA LEU A 14 -11.59 -3.70 2.77
C LEU A 14 -10.33 -2.91 3.14
N CYS A 15 -9.17 -3.21 2.57
CA CYS A 15 -7.94 -2.42 2.78
C CYS A 15 -8.15 -0.95 2.37
N GLY A 16 -8.81 -0.70 1.25
CA GLY A 16 -9.18 0.66 0.82
C GLY A 16 -10.11 1.37 1.81
N ALA A 17 -11.12 0.67 2.32
CA ALA A 17 -12.03 1.22 3.34
C ALA A 17 -11.31 1.54 4.66
N VAL A 18 -10.42 0.66 5.11
CA VAL A 18 -9.58 0.88 6.30
C VAL A 18 -8.66 2.08 6.10
N ALA A 19 -8.01 2.20 4.93
CA ALA A 19 -7.19 3.35 4.62
C ALA A 19 -8.00 4.65 4.66
N ALA A 20 -9.18 4.69 4.04
CA ALA A 20 -10.06 5.86 4.08
C ALA A 20 -10.49 6.24 5.51
N LEU A 21 -10.80 5.25 6.34
CA LEU A 21 -11.16 5.46 7.75
C LEU A 21 -9.97 6.02 8.55
N LEU A 22 -8.76 5.51 8.32
CA LEU A 22 -7.54 6.02 8.97
C LEU A 22 -7.26 7.47 8.58
N VAL A 23 -7.45 7.82 7.30
CA VAL A 23 -7.32 9.21 6.83
C VAL A 23 -8.34 10.11 7.54
N LEU A 24 -9.60 9.68 7.62
CA LEU A 24 -10.64 10.46 8.31
C LEU A 24 -10.33 10.62 9.81
N ALA A 25 -9.88 9.56 10.46
CA ALA A 25 -9.51 9.56 11.88
C ALA A 25 -8.32 10.50 12.15
N MET A 26 -7.27 10.46 11.33
CA MET A 26 -6.12 11.36 11.51
C MET A 26 -6.50 12.81 11.25
N THR A 27 -7.36 13.09 10.26
CA THR A 27 -7.84 14.46 10.02
C THR A 27 -8.65 14.97 11.21
N ALA A 28 -9.56 14.15 11.75
CA ALA A 28 -10.33 14.52 12.94
C ALA A 28 -9.44 14.76 14.16
N LEU A 29 -8.40 13.94 14.34
CA LEU A 29 -7.41 14.11 15.41
C LEU A 29 -6.66 15.43 15.30
N ILE A 30 -6.16 15.78 14.10
CA ILE A 30 -5.45 17.05 13.87
C ILE A 30 -6.38 18.23 14.12
N VAL A 31 -7.61 18.18 13.63
CA VAL A 31 -8.61 19.24 13.84
C VAL A 31 -8.89 19.41 15.33
N ALA A 32 -9.06 18.31 16.07
CA ALA A 32 -9.27 18.34 17.51
C ALA A 32 -8.07 18.93 18.25
N ASP A 33 -6.83 18.52 17.92
CA ASP A 33 -5.61 19.06 18.54
C ASP A 33 -5.47 20.57 18.31
N VAL A 34 -5.71 21.04 17.09
CA VAL A 34 -5.67 22.47 16.75
C VAL A 34 -6.76 23.25 17.48
N ALA A 35 -7.98 22.71 17.57
CA ALA A 35 -9.07 23.35 18.29
C ALA A 35 -8.79 23.47 19.80
N LEU A 36 -8.28 22.39 20.41
CA LEU A 36 -7.98 22.34 21.84
C LEU A 36 -6.83 23.29 22.21
N ARG A 37 -5.84 23.39 21.33
CA ARG A 37 -4.71 24.32 21.47
C ARG A 37 -5.16 25.78 21.38
N ASN A 38 -6.08 26.09 20.46
CA ASN A 38 -6.53 27.46 20.22
C ASN A 38 -7.55 27.94 21.28
N LEU A 39 -8.48 27.06 21.70
CA LEU A 39 -9.53 27.44 22.67
C LEU A 39 -9.09 27.32 24.13
N PHE A 40 -8.27 26.31 24.46
CA PHE A 40 -7.99 25.92 25.84
C PHE A 40 -6.50 25.97 26.19
N ASN A 41 -5.63 26.40 25.26
CA ASN A 41 -4.16 26.39 25.40
C ASN A 41 -3.60 25.02 25.85
N PHE A 42 -4.31 23.94 25.51
CA PHE A 42 -3.98 22.57 25.86
C PHE A 42 -3.64 21.79 24.58
N THR A 43 -2.55 21.03 24.60
CA THR A 43 -2.08 20.24 23.44
C THR A 43 -2.08 18.77 23.78
N LEU A 44 -2.45 17.91 22.81
CA LEU A 44 -2.34 16.46 22.98
C LEU A 44 -0.91 16.02 22.65
N PRO A 45 -0.09 15.60 23.63
CA PRO A 45 1.32 15.30 23.38
C PRO A 45 1.53 14.11 22.41
N ALA A 46 0.56 13.22 22.29
CA ALA A 46 0.61 12.06 21.39
C ALA A 46 -0.03 12.30 20.00
N SER A 47 -0.54 13.50 19.71
CA SER A 47 -1.28 13.76 18.45
C SER A 47 -0.40 13.60 17.21
N VAL A 48 0.84 14.07 17.28
CA VAL A 48 1.83 13.98 16.18
C VAL A 48 2.18 12.51 15.89
N GLU A 49 2.52 11.75 16.93
CA GLU A 49 2.89 10.34 16.80
C GLU A 49 1.74 9.50 16.25
N LEU A 50 0.53 9.71 16.76
CA LEU A 50 -0.65 8.99 16.29
C LEU A 50 -0.97 9.29 14.82
N THR A 51 -0.77 10.55 14.40
CA THR A 51 -0.92 10.95 13.00
C THR A 51 0.14 10.31 12.10
N GLU A 52 1.40 10.27 12.55
CA GLU A 52 2.52 9.63 11.85
C GLU A 52 2.22 8.14 11.61
N TYR A 53 1.76 7.43 12.64
CA TYR A 53 1.40 6.02 12.54
C TYR A 53 0.14 5.79 11.69
N ALA A 54 -0.88 6.63 11.84
CA ALA A 54 -2.08 6.55 11.01
C ALA A 54 -1.75 6.76 9.52
N MET A 55 -0.87 7.70 9.19
CA MET A 55 -0.40 7.94 7.81
C MET A 55 0.38 6.75 7.27
N PHE A 56 1.27 6.18 8.08
CA PHE A 56 2.02 4.97 7.72
C PHE A 56 1.07 3.82 7.38
N PHE A 57 0.11 3.50 8.26
CA PHE A 57 -0.85 2.43 8.00
C PHE A 57 -1.76 2.75 6.81
N ALA A 58 -2.28 3.97 6.72
CA ALA A 58 -3.16 4.38 5.62
C ALA A 58 -2.47 4.18 4.26
N SER A 59 -1.20 4.59 4.13
CA SER A 59 -0.44 4.39 2.90
C SER A 59 -0.19 2.91 2.58
N ALA A 60 0.14 2.09 3.59
CA ALA A 60 0.37 0.67 3.44
C ALA A 60 -0.89 -0.10 3.00
N PHE A 61 -2.05 0.22 3.59
CA PHE A 61 -3.34 -0.39 3.22
C PHE A 61 -3.87 0.13 1.87
N ALA A 62 -3.57 1.38 1.51
CA ALA A 62 -4.00 1.96 0.24
C ALA A 62 -3.24 1.36 -0.96
N ALA A 63 -1.94 1.10 -0.83
CA ALA A 63 -1.08 0.62 -1.92
C ALA A 63 -1.63 -0.58 -2.72
N PRO A 64 -2.02 -1.71 -2.10
CA PRO A 64 -2.52 -2.87 -2.85
C PRO A 64 -3.91 -2.63 -3.47
N TRP A 65 -4.74 -1.79 -2.85
CA TRP A 65 -6.03 -1.37 -3.43
C TRP A 65 -5.86 -0.46 -4.66
N LEU A 66 -4.94 0.50 -4.61
CA LEU A 66 -4.59 1.36 -5.75
C LEU A 66 -3.99 0.56 -6.91
N LEU A 67 -3.15 -0.44 -6.62
CA LEU A 67 -2.56 -1.31 -7.65
C LEU A 67 -3.62 -2.07 -8.45
N ARG A 68 -4.65 -2.59 -7.78
CA ARG A 68 -5.79 -3.27 -8.41
C ARG A 68 -6.57 -2.34 -9.35
N ARG A 69 -6.74 -1.07 -8.96
CA ARG A 69 -7.41 -0.05 -9.78
C ARG A 69 -6.58 0.46 -10.94
N GLY A 70 -5.31 0.03 -11.05
CA GLY A 70 -4.37 0.55 -12.05
C GLY A 70 -3.91 1.98 -11.73
N GLN A 71 -4.22 2.50 -10.54
CA GLN A 71 -3.90 3.87 -10.10
C GLN A 71 -2.58 3.95 -9.34
N HIS A 72 -1.88 2.83 -9.13
CA HIS A 72 -0.51 2.85 -8.66
C HIS A 72 0.36 3.50 -9.74
N ILE A 73 1.15 4.51 -9.37
CA ILE A 73 1.90 5.39 -10.28
C ILE A 73 2.52 4.57 -11.43
N ARG A 74 1.91 4.64 -12.60
CA ARG A 74 2.40 4.07 -13.86
C ARG A 74 2.94 5.22 -14.68
N VAL A 75 4.17 5.08 -15.17
CA VAL A 75 4.74 6.05 -16.12
C VAL A 75 4.23 5.69 -17.50
N ASP A 76 2.95 5.98 -17.77
CA ASP A 76 2.29 5.59 -19.03
C ASP A 76 2.76 6.42 -20.22
N ILE A 77 3.42 7.57 -20.00
CA ILE A 77 3.92 8.47 -21.05
C ILE A 77 4.83 7.75 -22.06
N VAL A 78 5.68 6.84 -21.57
CA VAL A 78 6.63 6.09 -22.43
C VAL A 78 5.93 4.89 -23.09
N VAL A 79 4.99 4.25 -22.40
CA VAL A 79 4.26 3.06 -22.88
C VAL A 79 3.26 3.43 -23.97
N VAL A 80 2.58 4.57 -23.85
CA VAL A 80 1.57 5.05 -24.81
C VAL A 80 2.18 5.41 -26.16
N ARG A 81 3.46 5.84 -26.18
CA ARG A 81 4.17 6.21 -27.41
C ARG A 81 4.90 5.04 -28.08
N ALA A 82 4.98 3.89 -27.42
CA ALA A 82 5.70 2.72 -27.91
C ALA A 82 4.84 1.84 -28.84
N PRO A 83 5.46 1.09 -29.78
CA PRO A 83 4.76 0.08 -30.58
C PRO A 83 4.03 -0.94 -29.69
N PRO A 84 2.90 -1.51 -30.13
CA PRO A 84 2.03 -2.36 -29.29
C PRO A 84 2.73 -3.59 -28.70
N ARG A 85 3.75 -4.12 -29.37
CA ARG A 85 4.58 -5.24 -28.86
C ARG A 85 5.59 -4.80 -27.81
N VAL A 86 6.17 -3.61 -27.98
CA VAL A 86 7.16 -3.05 -27.04
C VAL A 86 6.47 -2.61 -25.74
N GLY A 87 5.28 -2.00 -25.85
CA GLY A 87 4.46 -1.66 -24.69
C GLY A 87 4.06 -2.88 -23.86
N TRP A 88 3.73 -4.00 -24.51
CA TRP A 88 3.40 -5.26 -23.83
C TRP A 88 4.62 -5.86 -23.09
N ILE A 89 5.81 -5.82 -23.70
CA ILE A 89 7.05 -6.28 -23.04
C ILE A 89 7.40 -5.38 -21.85
N MET A 90 7.26 -4.06 -22.00
CA MET A 90 7.47 -3.10 -20.92
C MET A 90 6.52 -3.33 -19.75
N GLU A 91 5.23 -3.58 -20.01
CA GLU A 91 4.25 -3.86 -18.96
C GLU A 91 4.63 -5.13 -18.18
N ILE A 92 5.03 -6.20 -18.88
CA ILE A 92 5.52 -7.43 -18.25
C ILE A 92 6.78 -7.18 -17.42
N ALA A 93 7.74 -6.42 -17.95
CA ALA A 93 8.98 -6.11 -17.26
C ALA A 93 8.70 -5.29 -15.98
N CYS A 94 7.84 -4.28 -16.06
CA CYS A 94 7.42 -3.49 -14.90
C CYS A 94 6.70 -4.34 -13.85
N ASP A 95 5.78 -5.21 -14.26
CA ASP A 95 5.08 -6.10 -13.34
C ASP A 95 6.02 -7.13 -12.69
N LEU A 96 7.01 -7.64 -13.43
CA LEU A 96 8.01 -8.58 -12.90
C LEU A 96 8.97 -7.89 -11.91
N ILE A 97 9.39 -6.66 -12.22
CA ILE A 97 10.21 -5.84 -11.31
C ILE A 97 9.41 -5.51 -10.04
N GLY A 98 8.13 -5.12 -10.17
CA GLY A 98 7.23 -4.87 -9.05
C GLY A 98 6.99 -6.11 -8.18
N LEU A 99 6.83 -7.28 -8.80
CA LEU A 99 6.76 -8.57 -8.11
C LEU A 99 8.05 -8.85 -7.33
N ALA A 100 9.22 -8.71 -7.97
CA ALA A 100 10.51 -8.98 -7.33
C ALA A 100 10.76 -8.06 -6.13
N LEU A 101 10.51 -6.75 -6.30
CA LEU A 101 10.63 -5.76 -5.23
C LEU A 101 9.66 -6.03 -4.08
N SER A 102 8.40 -6.34 -4.37
CA SER A 102 7.40 -6.63 -3.33
C SER A 102 7.73 -7.90 -2.54
N LEU A 103 8.23 -8.95 -3.19
CA LEU A 103 8.73 -10.15 -2.50
C LEU A 103 9.97 -9.85 -1.66
N LEU A 104 10.92 -9.08 -2.18
CA LEU A 104 12.12 -8.66 -1.45
C LEU A 104 11.74 -7.86 -0.19
N MET A 105 10.84 -6.88 -0.33
CA MET A 105 10.33 -6.09 0.80
C MET A 105 9.56 -6.94 1.81
N THR A 106 8.80 -7.93 1.35
CA THR A 106 8.12 -8.89 2.25
C THR A 106 9.14 -9.68 3.07
N TRP A 107 10.19 -10.21 2.43
CA TRP A 107 11.25 -10.97 3.09
C TRP A 107 12.00 -10.13 4.13
N TYR A 108 12.47 -8.94 3.74
CA TYR A 108 13.16 -8.03 4.64
C TYR A 108 12.24 -7.55 5.76
N GLY A 109 10.98 -7.23 5.46
CA GLY A 109 9.99 -6.82 6.45
C GLY A 109 9.76 -7.89 7.51
N PHE A 110 9.61 -9.15 7.09
CA PHE A 110 9.44 -10.26 8.02
C PHE A 110 10.69 -10.50 8.87
N ALA A 111 11.88 -10.42 8.27
CA ALA A 111 13.14 -10.50 9.00
C ALA A 111 13.30 -9.38 10.02
N MET A 112 12.84 -8.16 9.71
CA MET A 112 12.90 -7.02 10.60
C MET A 112 11.90 -7.14 11.76
N VAL A 113 10.69 -7.62 11.50
CA VAL A 113 9.70 -7.95 12.55
C VAL A 113 10.27 -8.98 13.52
N LEU A 114 10.87 -10.05 12.99
CA LEU A 114 11.44 -11.12 13.81
C LEU A 114 12.64 -10.65 14.64
N ARG A 115 13.48 -9.77 14.08
CA ARG A 115 14.59 -9.14 14.81
C ARG A 115 14.08 -8.24 15.93
N SER A 116 13.09 -7.40 15.64
CA SER A 116 12.49 -6.49 16.62
C SER A 116 11.81 -7.26 17.76
N TRP A 117 11.08 -8.34 17.43
CA TRP A 117 10.45 -9.21 18.42
C TRP A 117 11.46 -9.94 19.32
N ARG A 118 12.56 -10.44 18.76
CA ARG A 118 13.62 -11.10 19.54
C ARG A 118 14.49 -10.12 20.34
N GLY A 119 14.69 -8.91 19.82
CA GLY A 119 15.49 -7.87 20.43
C GLY A 119 14.77 -7.09 21.53
N GLY A 120 13.44 -7.18 21.59
CA GLY A 120 12.63 -6.38 22.52
C GLY A 120 12.77 -4.88 22.27
N THR A 121 12.99 -4.48 21.01
CA THR A 121 13.23 -3.08 20.66
C THR A 121 11.98 -2.25 20.94
N LEU A 122 12.14 -1.22 21.77
CA LEU A 122 11.05 -0.30 22.13
C LEU A 122 11.16 0.99 21.32
N VAL A 123 10.02 1.50 20.87
CA VAL A 123 9.93 2.86 20.35
C VAL A 123 9.78 3.79 21.54
N VAL A 124 10.83 4.54 21.88
CA VAL A 124 10.82 5.48 23.01
C VAL A 124 10.46 6.87 22.50
N LYS A 125 9.16 7.14 22.36
CA LYS A 125 8.59 8.48 22.12
C LYS A 125 7.64 8.86 23.28
N ASN A 126 6.63 9.71 23.10
CA ASN A 126 5.62 9.98 24.14
C ASN A 126 4.79 8.72 24.45
N LEU A 127 4.56 7.87 23.45
CA LEU A 127 4.01 6.54 23.60
C LEU A 127 5.14 5.50 23.53
N VAL A 128 5.37 4.77 24.62
CA VAL A 128 6.34 3.67 24.65
C VAL A 128 5.61 2.36 24.39
N PHE A 129 5.90 1.74 23.26
CA PHE A 129 5.38 0.42 22.89
C PHE A 129 6.43 -0.33 22.07
N GLU A 130 6.20 -1.62 21.90
CA GLU A 130 7.13 -2.49 21.17
C GLU A 130 7.08 -2.21 19.67
N GLU A 131 8.24 -2.07 19.04
CA GLU A 131 8.35 -1.66 17.63
C GLU A 131 7.66 -2.64 16.67
N TRP A 132 7.60 -3.93 17.01
CA TRP A 132 6.96 -4.95 16.16
C TRP A 132 5.47 -4.69 15.92
N TYR A 133 4.76 -3.98 16.80
CA TYR A 133 3.34 -3.62 16.61
C TYR A 133 3.12 -2.76 15.37
N ILE A 134 4.08 -1.89 15.04
CA ILE A 134 4.01 -1.07 13.83
C ILE A 134 4.55 -1.82 12.63
N LEU A 135 5.54 -2.68 12.85
CA LEU A 135 6.28 -3.28 11.78
C LEU A 135 5.55 -4.45 11.10
N TRP A 136 4.69 -5.18 11.83
CA TRP A 136 4.05 -6.41 11.32
C TRP A 136 3.06 -6.22 10.16
N PRO A 137 2.27 -5.13 10.04
CA PRO A 137 1.35 -4.97 8.91
C PRO A 137 2.10 -4.74 7.60
N LEU A 138 3.32 -4.19 7.66
CA LEU A 138 4.13 -3.86 6.49
C LEU A 138 4.44 -5.07 5.61
N PRO A 139 5.05 -6.18 6.08
CA PRO A 139 5.28 -7.36 5.26
C PRO A 139 3.97 -8.00 4.79
N VAL A 140 2.87 -7.90 5.56
CA VAL A 140 1.56 -8.42 5.13
C VAL A 140 1.03 -7.64 3.92
N MET A 141 1.14 -6.30 3.94
CA MET A 141 0.71 -5.47 2.82
C MET A 141 1.60 -5.68 1.58
N PHE A 142 2.91 -5.81 1.74
CA PHE A 142 3.81 -6.13 0.63
C PHE A 142 3.55 -7.52 0.04
N LEU A 143 3.18 -8.50 0.88
CA LEU A 143 2.77 -9.82 0.40
C LEU A 143 1.48 -9.73 -0.41
N LEU A 144 0.48 -8.97 0.04
CA LEU A 144 -0.75 -8.72 -0.72
C LEU A 144 -0.45 -8.04 -2.06
N LEU A 145 0.48 -7.09 -2.07
CA LEU A 145 0.96 -6.42 -3.29
C LEU A 145 1.61 -7.43 -4.27
N ALA A 146 2.47 -8.31 -3.76
CA ALA A 146 3.10 -9.37 -4.55
C ALA A 146 2.06 -10.31 -5.17
N VAL A 147 1.05 -10.72 -4.40
CA VAL A 147 -0.06 -11.54 -4.89
C VAL A 147 -0.81 -10.83 -6.03
N GLU A 148 -1.13 -9.54 -5.90
CA GLU A 148 -1.81 -8.79 -6.96
C GLU A 148 -0.93 -8.67 -8.23
N PHE A 149 0.39 -8.50 -8.11
CA PHE A 149 1.31 -8.55 -9.26
C PHE A 149 1.26 -9.89 -9.99
N VAL A 150 1.17 -11.03 -9.27
CA VAL A 150 0.98 -12.36 -9.90
C VAL A 150 -0.33 -12.41 -10.69
N PHE A 151 -1.43 -11.92 -10.11
CA PHE A 151 -2.73 -11.89 -10.79
C PHE A 151 -2.75 -10.95 -12.00
N ARG A 152 -2.03 -9.83 -11.92
CA ARG A 152 -1.87 -8.93 -13.06
C ARG A 152 -1.03 -9.57 -14.16
N LEU A 153 0.12 -10.15 -13.84
CA LEU A 153 0.97 -10.84 -14.82
C LEU A 153 0.21 -11.97 -15.53
N ARG A 154 -0.58 -12.76 -14.78
CA ARG A 154 -1.46 -13.79 -15.37
C ARG A 154 -2.51 -13.20 -16.33
N ARG A 155 -3.09 -12.04 -16.00
CA ARG A 155 -4.05 -11.35 -16.89
C ARG A 155 -3.38 -10.83 -18.16
N VAL A 156 -2.18 -10.25 -18.06
CA VAL A 156 -1.41 -9.74 -19.20
C VAL A 156 -0.95 -10.87 -20.12
N LEU A 157 -0.56 -12.02 -19.56
CA LEU A 157 -0.16 -13.21 -20.33
C LEU A 157 -1.35 -13.93 -21.00
N ALA A 158 -2.52 -13.92 -20.37
CA ALA A 158 -3.74 -14.52 -20.92
C ALA A 158 -4.49 -13.60 -21.92
N GLY A 159 -4.18 -12.29 -21.91
CA GLY A 159 -4.80 -11.30 -22.78
C GLY A 159 -4.15 -11.20 -24.17
N PRO A 160 -4.79 -10.50 -25.12
CA PRO A 160 -4.19 -10.20 -26.42
C PRO A 160 -2.88 -9.42 -26.24
N ARG A 161 -1.85 -9.71 -27.06
CA ARG A 161 -0.55 -9.00 -27.07
C ARG A 161 -0.67 -7.59 -27.67
N GLN A 162 -1.49 -6.74 -27.06
CA GLN A 162 -1.71 -5.36 -27.44
C GLN A 162 -1.53 -4.48 -26.21
N ALA A 163 -0.71 -3.43 -26.32
CA ALA A 163 -0.62 -2.39 -25.31
C ALA A 163 -2.03 -1.85 -25.03
N ARG A 164 -2.44 -1.89 -23.75
CA ARG A 164 -3.74 -1.41 -23.31
C ARG A 164 -3.83 0.09 -23.61
N ARG A 165 -4.55 0.47 -24.67
CA ARG A 165 -4.84 1.87 -24.97
C ARG A 165 -5.87 2.37 -23.95
N GLU A 166 -5.41 3.00 -22.88
CA GLU A 166 -6.28 3.78 -22.00
C GLU A 166 -6.67 5.06 -22.73
N GLY A 167 -7.75 4.95 -23.51
CA GLY A 167 -8.30 6.01 -24.35
C GLY A 167 -9.69 5.68 -24.89
N GLY A 168 -10.45 4.85 -24.16
CA GLY A 168 -11.84 4.53 -24.46
C GLY A 168 -12.63 4.63 -23.17
N SER A 169 -13.11 5.84 -22.89
CA SER A 169 -14.16 6.12 -21.91
C SER A 169 -15.35 5.19 -22.12
N VAL A 170 -15.68 4.39 -21.10
CA VAL A 170 -17.05 4.00 -20.74
C VAL A 170 -17.12 3.92 -19.22
#